data_AF-A0A258CT63-F1
#
_entry.id   AF-A0A258CT63-F1
#
_cell.length_a   1.000
_cell.length_b   1.000
_cell.length_c   1.000
_cell.angle_alpha   90.00
_cell.angle_beta   90.00
_cell.angle_gamma   90.00
#
_symmetry.space_group_name_H-M   'P 1'
#
loop_
_entity.id
_entity.type
_entity.pdbx_description
1 polymer ?
#
loop_
_entity_poly.entity_id
_entity_poly.type
_entity_poly.pdbx_seq_one_letter_code
_entity_poly.pdbx_strand_id
1 'polypeptide(L)'
;MARQDINEALAQTGFLYGGNAAYIEDLYARYQADPKSVDEQWQGFFAGLKDDGASIVQNAKGASWTKPNWPIHANGELVSALDGNWAVVEKVVSDKLKGKAQAKGVEISAADVQQATRDSVRAIMLIRAYRMRGHLHAKLDPLGIESRTDHEELSPAAFGFGEADLDRKIFIDNVLGMEFATIREMVAVLQRTYCSTVGIEFMHISDPEQKAWLQERIEGPDKEIAFTREGKKAILNKLVEAEGFEKFIDLKYTGTKRFGLDGGEALIPALEQIIKRGGALGVRDIVFGMAHRGRLNVLTQVLGKPHRALFHEFKGGSFAPDDVEGSGDVKYHLGASSDREFDGNNVHISLTANPSHLEIVDPVVLGKVRAKQDQFGDVVERSKVLPLLLHGDAAFAGQGVVAECLGLSGLKGHRTGGSIHFIINNQIGFTTYPRYSRSSPYPSDVAKMVEAPVFHVNGDDPEAVVFAAKVAIEFRQKFHKPVVIDMFCYRRFGHNEGDEPGFTQPLMYRKIRGHKTTL
;
A
#
# COMPACT_ATOMS: atom_id res chain seq x y z
N MET A 1 22.33 23.13 -72.28
CA MET A 1 22.54 21.67 -72.37
C MET A 1 22.79 21.06 -70.98
N ALA A 2 23.69 21.58 -70.12
CA ALA A 2 23.98 20.98 -68.80
C ALA A 2 22.82 20.77 -67.79
N ARG A 3 21.69 21.50 -67.89
CA ARG A 3 20.53 21.32 -66.98
C ARG A 3 19.63 20.13 -67.37
N GLN A 4 19.63 19.70 -68.63
CA GLN A 4 18.82 18.55 -69.06
C GLN A 4 19.46 17.24 -68.63
N ASP A 5 20.79 17.12 -68.79
CA ASP A 5 21.54 15.92 -68.44
C ASP A 5 21.44 15.59 -66.93
N ILE A 6 21.45 16.61 -66.07
CA ILE A 6 21.30 16.45 -64.61
C ILE A 6 19.87 16.01 -64.25
N ASN A 7 18.85 16.58 -64.90
CA ASN A 7 17.46 16.22 -64.65
C ASN A 7 17.14 14.80 -65.14
N GLU A 8 17.75 14.37 -66.24
CA GLU A 8 17.59 13.03 -66.80
C GLU A 8 18.30 11.99 -65.91
N ALA A 9 19.50 12.29 -65.42
CA ALA A 9 20.18 11.45 -64.42
C ALA A 9 19.39 11.36 -63.10
N LEU A 10 18.77 12.45 -62.64
CA LEU A 10 17.92 12.46 -61.44
C LEU A 10 16.64 11.64 -61.65
N ALA A 11 16.02 11.70 -62.82
CA ALA A 11 14.85 10.88 -63.16
C ALA A 11 15.19 9.38 -63.20
N GLN A 12 16.39 9.02 -63.66
CA GLN A 12 16.87 7.64 -63.73
C GLN A 12 17.34 7.08 -62.38
N THR A 13 17.70 7.91 -61.41
CA THR A 13 18.25 7.46 -60.11
C THR A 13 17.42 7.88 -58.90
N GLY A 14 16.35 8.65 -59.09
CA GLY A 14 15.50 9.16 -58.01
C GLY A 14 14.81 8.10 -57.17
N PHE A 15 14.73 6.85 -57.67
CA PHE A 15 14.25 5.71 -56.91
C PHE A 15 15.31 5.13 -55.95
N LEU A 16 16.59 5.52 -56.06
CA LEU A 16 17.68 5.08 -55.19
C LEU A 16 17.87 6.09 -54.05
N TYR A 17 17.00 6.02 -53.03
CA TYR A 17 17.10 6.91 -51.87
C TYR A 17 17.11 6.11 -50.55
N GLY A 18 17.63 6.70 -49.47
CA GLY A 18 17.87 5.95 -48.23
C GLY A 18 16.62 5.29 -47.61
N GLY A 19 15.43 5.81 -47.89
CA GLY A 19 14.18 5.30 -47.32
C GLY A 19 13.70 3.96 -47.91
N ASN A 20 14.15 3.59 -49.12
CA ASN A 20 13.80 2.31 -49.75
C ASN A 20 15.01 1.40 -49.99
N ALA A 21 16.18 1.72 -49.42
CA ALA A 21 17.41 0.95 -49.57
C ALA A 21 17.21 -0.54 -49.22
N ALA A 22 16.60 -0.85 -48.07
CA ALA A 22 16.34 -2.23 -47.65
C ALA A 22 15.43 -3.01 -48.61
N TYR A 23 14.47 -2.34 -49.24
CA TYR A 23 13.58 -2.97 -50.23
C TYR A 23 14.32 -3.28 -51.53
N ILE A 24 15.20 -2.37 -51.98
CA ILE A 24 16.03 -2.59 -53.18
C ILE A 24 17.08 -3.67 -52.92
N GLU A 25 17.67 -3.71 -51.72
CA GLU A 25 18.60 -4.78 -51.31
C GLU A 25 17.94 -6.17 -51.30
N ASP A 26 16.71 -6.28 -50.80
CA ASP A 26 15.94 -7.53 -50.85
C ASP A 26 15.58 -7.93 -52.30
N LEU A 27 15.15 -6.98 -53.12
CA LEU A 27 14.92 -7.21 -54.55
C LEU A 27 16.19 -7.68 -55.28
N TYR A 28 17.34 -7.08 -54.94
CA TYR A 28 18.62 -7.45 -55.56
C TYR A 28 19.08 -8.85 -55.10
N ALA A 29 18.89 -9.18 -53.83
CA ALA A 29 19.17 -10.52 -53.33
C ALA A 29 18.27 -11.59 -53.96
N ARG A 30 16.98 -11.28 -54.19
CA ARG A 30 16.06 -12.15 -54.95
C ARG A 30 16.52 -12.33 -56.39
N TYR A 31 16.93 -11.25 -57.07
CA TYR A 31 17.48 -11.31 -58.43
C TYR A 31 18.74 -12.19 -58.52
N GLN A 32 19.64 -12.12 -57.53
CA GLN A 32 20.83 -12.98 -57.47
C GLN A 32 20.48 -14.47 -57.28
N ALA A 33 19.38 -14.77 -56.57
CA ALA A 33 18.89 -16.14 -56.39
C ALA A 33 18.16 -16.67 -57.63
N ASP A 34 17.34 -15.84 -58.27
CA ASP A 34 16.65 -16.12 -59.52
C ASP A 34 16.41 -14.81 -60.29
N PRO A 35 17.07 -14.61 -61.46
CA PRO A 35 16.88 -13.40 -62.26
C PRO A 35 15.43 -13.16 -62.70
N LYS A 36 14.59 -14.21 -62.80
CA LYS A 36 13.17 -14.09 -63.16
C LYS A 36 12.26 -13.69 -62.00
N SER A 37 12.79 -13.57 -60.78
CA SER A 37 12.03 -13.21 -59.58
C SER A 37 11.67 -11.72 -59.49
N VAL A 38 12.22 -10.89 -60.37
CA VAL A 38 11.99 -9.44 -60.45
C VAL A 38 11.63 -9.05 -61.88
N ASP A 39 10.92 -7.93 -62.05
CA ASP A 39 10.48 -7.44 -63.37
C ASP A 39 11.65 -7.03 -64.26
N GLU A 40 11.45 -7.02 -65.58
CA GLU A 40 12.50 -6.77 -66.60
C GLU A 40 13.28 -5.46 -66.38
N GLN A 41 12.64 -4.42 -65.86
CA GLN A 41 13.29 -3.14 -65.52
C GLN A 41 14.34 -3.30 -64.41
N TRP A 42 14.04 -4.13 -63.40
CA TRP A 42 14.97 -4.45 -62.31
C TRP A 42 16.05 -5.42 -62.76
N GLN A 43 15.73 -6.36 -63.64
CA GLN A 43 16.73 -7.24 -64.25
C GLN A 43 17.79 -6.44 -65.00
N GLY A 44 17.37 -5.50 -65.85
CA GLY A 44 18.27 -4.61 -66.58
C GLY A 44 19.12 -3.74 -65.66
N PHE A 45 18.52 -3.19 -64.59
CA PHE A 45 19.22 -2.38 -63.60
C PHE A 45 20.26 -3.20 -62.82
N PHE A 46 19.88 -4.35 -62.27
CA PHE A 46 20.77 -5.22 -61.48
C PHE A 46 21.84 -5.92 -62.33
N ALA A 47 21.57 -6.25 -63.60
CA ALA A 47 22.60 -6.76 -64.52
C ALA A 47 23.72 -5.74 -64.79
N GLY A 48 23.42 -4.44 -64.69
CA GLY A 48 24.40 -3.37 -64.81
C GLY A 48 25.29 -3.20 -63.57
N LEU A 49 24.81 -3.64 -62.39
CA LEU A 49 25.55 -3.61 -61.14
C LEU A 49 26.45 -4.85 -61.07
N LYS A 50 27.74 -4.68 -61.34
CA LYS A 50 28.74 -5.78 -61.34
C LYS A 50 29.21 -6.13 -59.93
N ASP A 51 28.28 -6.18 -58.98
CA ASP A 51 28.58 -6.45 -57.58
C ASP A 51 28.64 -7.96 -57.31
N ASP A 52 29.33 -8.36 -56.24
CA ASP A 52 29.46 -9.77 -55.86
C ASP A 52 28.15 -10.32 -55.29
N GLY A 53 27.62 -11.38 -55.93
CA GLY A 53 26.35 -12.02 -55.57
C GLY A 53 26.29 -12.50 -54.13
N ALA A 54 27.41 -13.01 -53.58
CA ALA A 54 27.44 -13.50 -52.20
C ALA A 54 27.33 -12.34 -51.19
N SER A 55 27.99 -11.21 -51.45
CA SER A 55 27.90 -10.01 -50.62
C SER A 55 26.48 -9.42 -50.55
N ILE A 56 25.75 -9.42 -51.66
CA ILE A 56 24.37 -8.90 -51.74
C ILE A 56 23.42 -9.74 -50.90
N VAL A 57 23.49 -11.07 -51.05
CA VAL A 57 22.66 -12.01 -50.27
C VAL A 57 23.00 -11.94 -48.78
N GLN A 58 24.27 -11.69 -48.43
CA GLN A 58 24.68 -11.51 -47.04
C GLN A 58 24.14 -10.20 -46.45
N ASN A 59 24.17 -9.09 -47.20
CA ASN A 59 23.65 -7.81 -46.74
C ASN A 59 22.12 -7.84 -46.54
N ALA A 60 21.38 -8.50 -47.46
CA ALA A 60 19.93 -8.65 -47.34
C ALA A 60 19.49 -9.50 -46.13
N LYS A 61 20.33 -10.42 -45.64
CA LYS A 61 20.08 -11.17 -44.40
C LYS A 61 20.16 -10.31 -43.13
N GLY A 62 20.61 -9.07 -43.25
CA GLY A 62 20.77 -8.15 -42.14
C GLY A 62 22.08 -8.35 -41.39
N ALA A 63 22.34 -7.48 -40.42
CA ALA A 63 23.61 -7.47 -39.70
C ALA A 63 23.77 -8.73 -38.83
N SER A 64 24.97 -9.33 -38.86
CA SER A 64 25.31 -10.54 -38.12
C SER A 64 25.21 -10.42 -36.59
N TRP A 65 25.12 -9.19 -36.06
CA TRP A 65 24.93 -8.90 -34.64
C TRP A 65 23.45 -8.73 -34.23
N THR A 66 22.50 -8.89 -35.16
CA THR A 66 21.08 -8.90 -34.81
C THR A 66 20.77 -10.11 -33.93
N LYS A 67 20.29 -9.84 -32.71
CA LYS A 67 19.91 -10.92 -31.79
C LYS A 67 18.54 -11.46 -32.21
N PRO A 68 18.36 -12.80 -32.34
CA PRO A 68 17.08 -13.40 -32.76
C PRO A 68 15.90 -13.06 -31.84
N ASN A 69 16.17 -12.65 -30.60
CA ASN A 69 15.19 -12.35 -29.57
C ASN A 69 15.07 -10.85 -29.26
N TRP A 70 15.44 -9.97 -30.20
CA TRP A 70 15.30 -8.52 -30.06
C TRP A 70 14.14 -7.97 -30.92
N PRO A 71 13.28 -7.08 -30.38
CA PRO A 71 13.30 -6.56 -29.02
C PRO A 71 12.93 -7.65 -28.01
N ILE A 72 13.65 -7.68 -26.88
CA ILE A 72 13.28 -8.54 -25.77
C ILE A 72 11.94 -7.99 -25.28
N HIS A 73 10.86 -8.76 -25.47
CA HIS A 73 9.58 -8.42 -24.87
C HIS A 73 9.78 -8.29 -23.36
N ALA A 74 9.37 -7.14 -22.82
CA ALA A 74 9.34 -6.94 -21.38
C ALA A 74 8.53 -8.09 -20.75
N ASN A 75 9.05 -8.68 -19.68
CA ASN A 75 8.45 -9.81 -18.99
C ASN A 75 8.53 -9.58 -17.48
N GLY A 76 7.79 -10.38 -16.71
CA GLY A 76 7.69 -10.24 -15.25
C GLY A 76 6.27 -9.98 -14.76
N GLU A 77 6.04 -10.14 -13.46
CA GLU A 77 4.69 -10.14 -12.85
C GLU A 77 3.89 -8.86 -13.14
N LEU A 78 4.57 -7.71 -13.22
CA LEU A 78 3.99 -6.38 -13.53
C LEU A 78 3.66 -6.24 -15.01
N VAL A 79 4.51 -6.75 -15.91
CA VAL A 79 4.29 -6.65 -17.36
C VAL A 79 3.18 -7.61 -17.79
N SER A 80 3.23 -8.86 -17.33
CA SER A 80 2.15 -9.85 -17.53
C SER A 80 0.80 -9.40 -16.96
N ALA A 81 0.81 -8.50 -15.97
CA ALA A 81 -0.41 -7.89 -15.43
C ALA A 81 -1.07 -6.91 -16.41
N LEU A 82 -0.25 -6.17 -17.15
CA LEU A 82 -0.68 -5.05 -17.98
C LEU A 82 -0.98 -5.49 -19.41
N ASP A 83 -0.26 -6.47 -19.94
CA ASP A 83 -0.45 -6.98 -21.31
C ASP A 83 -1.29 -8.28 -21.39
N GLY A 84 -1.60 -8.90 -20.25
CA GLY A 84 -2.36 -10.15 -20.18
C GLY A 84 -1.61 -11.38 -20.70
N ASN A 85 -0.29 -11.28 -20.94
CA ASN A 85 0.52 -12.37 -21.47
C ASN A 85 0.92 -13.34 -20.35
N TRP A 86 0.08 -14.34 -20.14
CA TRP A 86 0.24 -15.39 -19.12
C TRP A 86 0.84 -16.70 -19.67
N ALA A 87 1.36 -16.72 -20.90
CA ALA A 87 1.87 -17.94 -21.55
C ALA A 87 2.94 -18.67 -20.73
N VAL A 88 3.76 -17.93 -19.98
CA VAL A 88 4.77 -18.52 -19.07
C VAL A 88 4.10 -19.23 -17.89
N VAL A 89 3.07 -18.62 -17.29
CA VAL A 89 2.32 -19.22 -16.18
C VAL A 89 1.52 -20.43 -16.66
N GLU A 90 0.88 -20.34 -17.82
CA GLU A 90 0.19 -21.47 -18.46
C GLU A 90 1.11 -22.66 -18.64
N LYS A 91 2.33 -22.43 -19.16
CA LYS A 91 3.32 -23.50 -19.34
C LYS A 91 3.72 -24.14 -18.01
N VAL A 92 4.07 -23.32 -17.01
CA VAL A 92 4.47 -23.83 -15.68
C VAL A 92 3.36 -24.64 -15.02
N VAL A 93 2.13 -24.13 -15.07
CA VAL A 93 0.95 -24.83 -14.51
C VAL A 93 0.69 -26.13 -15.26
N SER A 94 0.74 -26.12 -16.59
CA SER A 94 0.57 -27.30 -17.44
C SER A 94 1.60 -28.39 -17.12
N ASP A 95 2.88 -28.02 -17.00
CA ASP A 95 3.96 -28.95 -16.70
C ASP A 95 3.79 -29.57 -15.29
N LYS A 96 3.38 -28.77 -14.29
CA LYS A 96 3.08 -29.26 -12.93
C LYS A 96 1.87 -30.20 -12.90
N LEU A 97 0.80 -29.88 -13.63
CA LEU A 97 -0.39 -30.72 -13.73
C LEU A 97 -0.06 -32.07 -14.37
N LYS A 98 0.70 -32.09 -15.47
CA LYS A 98 1.17 -33.32 -16.12
C LYS A 98 2.03 -34.16 -15.18
N GLY A 99 2.99 -33.54 -14.48
CA GLY A 99 3.84 -34.23 -13.50
C GLY A 99 3.03 -34.90 -12.38
N LYS A 100 1.99 -34.23 -11.86
CA LYS A 100 1.10 -34.80 -10.83
C LYS A 100 0.18 -35.91 -11.35
N ALA A 101 -0.35 -35.76 -12.57
CA ALA A 101 -1.15 -36.80 -13.21
C ALA A 101 -0.33 -38.10 -13.37
N GLN A 102 0.90 -37.96 -13.84
CA GLN A 102 1.85 -39.06 -13.99
C GLN A 102 2.20 -39.69 -12.64
N ALA A 103 2.43 -38.88 -11.60
CA ALA A 103 2.71 -39.38 -10.25
C ALA A 103 1.52 -40.13 -9.61
N LYS A 104 0.28 -39.79 -9.98
CA LYS A 104 -0.93 -40.48 -9.51
C LYS A 104 -1.39 -41.62 -10.42
N GLY A 105 -0.66 -41.92 -11.49
CA GLY A 105 -1.00 -42.99 -12.44
C GLY A 105 -2.30 -42.75 -13.21
N VAL A 106 -2.73 -41.49 -13.38
CA VAL A 106 -3.95 -41.13 -14.10
C VAL A 106 -3.59 -40.70 -15.52
N GLU A 107 -4.12 -41.40 -16.53
CA GLU A 107 -4.08 -40.92 -17.91
C GLU A 107 -5.07 -39.77 -18.08
N ILE A 108 -4.54 -38.56 -18.30
CA ILE A 108 -5.34 -37.35 -18.53
C ILE A 108 -5.20 -36.96 -20.00
N SER A 109 -6.32 -36.69 -20.67
CA SER A 109 -6.29 -36.27 -22.07
C SER A 109 -5.64 -34.89 -22.22
N ALA A 110 -5.07 -34.59 -23.39
CA ALA A 110 -4.49 -33.27 -23.65
C ALA A 110 -5.53 -32.13 -23.49
N ALA A 111 -6.80 -32.41 -23.79
CA ALA A 111 -7.90 -31.46 -23.63
C ALA A 111 -8.19 -31.18 -22.14
N ASP A 112 -8.18 -32.21 -21.29
CA ASP A 112 -8.40 -32.06 -19.85
C ASP A 112 -7.25 -31.30 -19.18
N VAL A 113 -6.00 -31.54 -19.60
CA VAL A 113 -4.85 -30.76 -19.14
C VAL A 113 -4.97 -29.29 -19.53
N GLN A 114 -5.39 -29.01 -20.77
CA GLN A 114 -5.62 -27.63 -21.22
C GLN A 114 -6.74 -26.93 -20.43
N GLN A 115 -7.87 -27.61 -20.20
CA GLN A 115 -8.97 -27.05 -19.42
C GLN A 115 -8.54 -26.79 -17.97
N ALA A 116 -7.90 -27.76 -17.31
CA ALA A 116 -7.40 -27.59 -15.96
C ALA A 116 -6.36 -26.46 -15.85
N THR A 117 -5.50 -26.30 -16.86
CA THR A 117 -4.55 -25.17 -16.93
C THR A 117 -5.28 -23.84 -17.02
N ARG A 118 -6.28 -23.72 -17.91
CA ARG A 118 -7.09 -22.51 -18.06
C ARG A 118 -7.84 -22.14 -16.79
N ASP A 119 -8.46 -23.12 -16.14
CA ASP A 119 -9.19 -22.91 -14.88
C ASP A 119 -8.23 -22.45 -13.76
N SER A 120 -7.04 -23.04 -13.69
CA SER A 120 -6.01 -22.62 -12.73
C SER A 120 -5.56 -21.17 -12.97
N VAL A 121 -5.31 -20.78 -14.23
CA VAL A 121 -4.92 -19.40 -14.57
C VAL A 121 -6.03 -18.42 -14.23
N ARG A 122 -7.29 -18.73 -14.57
CA ARG A 122 -8.46 -17.91 -14.23
C ARG A 122 -8.64 -17.76 -12.72
N ALA A 123 -8.43 -18.83 -11.95
CA ALA A 123 -8.46 -18.79 -10.49
C ALA A 123 -7.35 -17.91 -9.91
N ILE A 124 -6.12 -17.99 -10.46
CA ILE A 124 -5.01 -17.11 -10.07
C ILE A 124 -5.31 -15.64 -10.42
N MET A 125 -5.94 -15.37 -11.56
CA MET A 125 -6.38 -14.02 -11.94
C MET A 125 -7.44 -13.47 -10.97
N LEU A 126 -8.41 -14.30 -10.56
CA LEU A 126 -9.39 -13.93 -9.52
C LEU A 126 -8.70 -13.58 -8.20
N ILE A 127 -7.79 -14.43 -7.71
CA ILE A 127 -6.99 -14.18 -6.49
C ILE A 127 -6.24 -12.84 -6.61
N ARG A 128 -5.62 -12.59 -7.77
CA ARG A 128 -4.90 -11.34 -8.03
C ARG A 128 -5.83 -10.12 -8.00
N ALA A 129 -7.04 -10.23 -8.56
CA ALA A 129 -8.01 -9.13 -8.54
C ALA A 129 -8.37 -8.73 -7.10
N TYR A 130 -8.60 -9.70 -6.21
CA TYR A 130 -8.83 -9.43 -4.78
C TYR A 130 -7.61 -8.80 -4.10
N ARG A 131 -6.39 -9.29 -4.38
CA ARG A 131 -5.16 -8.69 -3.83
C ARG A 131 -4.96 -7.23 -4.25
N MET A 132 -5.34 -6.88 -5.48
CA MET A 132 -5.14 -5.53 -6.02
C MET A 132 -6.28 -4.57 -5.68
N ARG A 133 -7.52 -5.06 -5.58
CA ARG A 133 -8.71 -4.20 -5.52
C ARG A 133 -9.66 -4.53 -4.39
N GLY A 134 -9.46 -5.63 -3.66
CA GLY A 134 -10.35 -6.06 -2.58
C GLY A 134 -10.53 -5.00 -1.50
N HIS A 135 -9.49 -4.20 -1.23
CA HIS A 135 -9.56 -3.07 -0.30
C HIS A 135 -10.62 -2.02 -0.68
N LEU A 136 -10.96 -1.84 -1.96
CA LEU A 136 -12.06 -0.95 -2.41
C LEU A 136 -13.44 -1.49 -2.02
N HIS A 137 -13.53 -2.79 -1.72
CA HIS A 137 -14.76 -3.49 -1.33
C HIS A 137 -14.80 -3.79 0.17
N ALA A 138 -13.76 -3.39 0.92
CA ALA A 138 -13.67 -3.59 2.35
C ALA A 138 -14.70 -2.77 3.13
N LYS A 139 -15.16 -3.32 4.25
CA LYS A 139 -16.12 -2.71 5.17
C LYS A 139 -15.43 -1.72 6.12
N LEU A 140 -14.78 -0.70 5.54
CA LEU A 140 -13.91 0.23 6.26
C LEU A 140 -14.67 1.32 7.01
N ASP A 141 -15.71 1.92 6.40
CA ASP A 141 -16.46 3.02 7.00
C ASP A 141 -17.39 2.54 8.12
N PRO A 142 -17.15 2.92 9.40
CA PRO A 142 -18.05 2.58 10.51
C PRO A 142 -19.44 3.19 10.38
N LEU A 143 -19.60 4.32 9.67
CA LEU A 143 -20.88 5.02 9.52
C LEU A 143 -21.70 4.46 8.34
N GLY A 144 -21.07 3.70 7.44
CA GLY A 144 -21.65 3.18 6.21
C GLY A 144 -22.39 4.26 5.40
N ILE A 145 -21.82 5.46 5.31
CA ILE A 145 -22.42 6.61 4.60
C ILE A 145 -22.26 6.44 3.09
N GLU A 146 -21.10 5.97 2.66
CA GLU A 146 -20.82 5.77 1.25
C GLU A 146 -21.48 4.48 0.74
N SER A 147 -22.26 4.60 -0.34
CA SER A 147 -22.89 3.45 -0.99
C SER A 147 -21.84 2.61 -1.68
N ARG A 148 -21.78 1.31 -1.37
CA ARG A 148 -20.91 0.38 -2.09
C ARG A 148 -21.38 0.26 -3.52
N THR A 149 -20.52 0.63 -4.47
CA THR A 149 -20.68 0.23 -5.87
C THR A 149 -20.17 -1.19 -6.01
N ASP A 150 -21.08 -2.13 -6.21
CA ASP A 150 -20.73 -3.50 -6.49
C ASP A 150 -20.20 -3.55 -7.94
N HIS A 151 -18.88 -3.57 -8.07
CA HIS A 151 -18.24 -3.75 -9.36
C HIS A 151 -18.11 -5.25 -9.62
N GLU A 152 -18.64 -5.72 -10.76
CA GLU A 152 -18.56 -7.14 -11.18
C GLU A 152 -17.12 -7.68 -11.32
N GLU A 153 -16.11 -6.82 -11.20
CA GLU A 153 -14.68 -7.12 -11.32
C GLU A 153 -14.12 -8.13 -10.30
N LEU A 154 -14.80 -8.34 -9.16
CA LEU A 154 -14.43 -9.36 -8.18
C LEU A 154 -15.34 -10.61 -8.23
N SER A 155 -16.34 -10.60 -9.13
CA SER A 155 -17.24 -11.73 -9.32
C SER A 155 -16.51 -12.87 -10.03
N PRO A 156 -16.64 -14.13 -9.58
CA PRO A 156 -16.10 -15.28 -10.30
C PRO A 156 -16.58 -15.37 -11.76
N ALA A 157 -17.78 -14.86 -12.06
CA ALA A 157 -18.33 -14.82 -13.40
C ALA A 157 -17.47 -14.00 -14.38
N ALA A 158 -16.85 -12.91 -13.91
CA ALA A 158 -15.95 -12.08 -14.72
C ALA A 158 -14.67 -12.84 -15.15
N PHE A 159 -14.33 -13.92 -14.45
CA PHE A 159 -13.20 -14.80 -14.76
C PHE A 159 -13.62 -16.10 -15.43
N GLY A 160 -14.88 -16.21 -15.85
CA GLY A 160 -15.40 -17.35 -16.60
C GLY A 160 -15.77 -18.57 -15.75
N PHE A 161 -16.08 -18.37 -14.47
CA PHE A 161 -16.65 -19.40 -13.59
C PHE A 161 -18.15 -19.16 -13.41
N GLY A 162 -18.97 -20.09 -13.89
CA GLY A 162 -20.41 -20.08 -13.66
C GLY A 162 -20.81 -20.81 -12.37
N GLU A 163 -22.10 -20.84 -12.06
CA GLU A 163 -22.65 -21.55 -10.88
C GLU A 163 -22.24 -23.03 -10.83
N ALA A 164 -22.20 -23.71 -11.98
CA ALA A 164 -21.81 -25.10 -12.09
C ALA A 164 -20.32 -25.34 -11.76
N ASP A 165 -19.49 -24.30 -11.81
CA ASP A 165 -18.05 -24.40 -11.57
C ASP A 165 -17.66 -24.18 -10.12
N LEU A 166 -18.57 -23.66 -9.30
CA LEU A 166 -18.23 -23.13 -7.98
C LEU A 166 -17.70 -24.20 -7.01
N ASP A 167 -18.12 -25.45 -7.19
CA ASP A 167 -17.79 -26.60 -6.35
C ASP A 167 -16.70 -27.50 -6.97
N ARG A 168 -16.19 -27.14 -8.15
CA ARG A 168 -15.08 -27.88 -8.80
C ARG A 168 -13.77 -27.59 -8.09
N LYS A 169 -12.95 -28.62 -7.86
CA LYS A 169 -11.59 -28.45 -7.32
C LYS A 169 -10.65 -27.98 -8.42
N ILE A 170 -10.08 -26.79 -8.22
CA ILE A 170 -9.12 -26.17 -9.13
C ILE A 170 -7.73 -26.25 -8.50
N PHE A 171 -6.72 -26.55 -9.31
CA PHE A 171 -5.34 -26.54 -8.87
C PHE A 171 -4.84 -25.10 -8.76
N ILE A 172 -4.32 -24.70 -7.60
CA ILE A 172 -3.79 -23.35 -7.39
C ILE A 172 -2.36 -23.35 -6.83
N ASP A 173 -1.67 -24.49 -6.86
CA ASP A 173 -0.21 -24.58 -6.62
C ASP A 173 0.25 -23.99 -5.27
N ASN A 174 -0.51 -24.25 -4.20
CA ASN A 174 -0.26 -23.75 -2.84
C ASN A 174 -0.44 -22.24 -2.66
N VAL A 175 -0.99 -21.53 -3.65
CA VAL A 175 -1.49 -20.18 -3.46
C VAL A 175 -2.61 -20.21 -2.41
N LEU A 176 -2.66 -19.21 -1.53
CA LEU A 176 -3.51 -19.20 -0.32
C LEU A 176 -3.25 -20.36 0.66
N GLY A 177 -2.11 -21.05 0.55
CA GLY A 177 -1.78 -22.22 1.39
C GLY A 177 -2.56 -23.48 1.02
N MET A 178 -3.18 -23.54 -0.16
CA MET A 178 -4.01 -24.65 -0.61
C MET A 178 -3.51 -25.21 -1.94
N GLU A 179 -3.30 -26.52 -2.03
CA GLU A 179 -2.86 -27.16 -3.28
C GLU A 179 -3.99 -27.14 -4.34
N PHE A 180 -5.21 -27.44 -3.87
CA PHE A 180 -6.46 -27.38 -4.63
C PHE A 180 -7.52 -26.69 -3.79
N ALA A 181 -8.37 -25.89 -4.42
CA ALA A 181 -9.50 -25.23 -3.77
C ALA A 181 -10.70 -25.12 -4.72
N THR A 182 -11.91 -25.06 -4.16
CA THR A 182 -13.10 -24.66 -4.91
C THR A 182 -13.18 -23.14 -5.02
N ILE A 183 -13.98 -22.64 -5.97
CA ILE A 183 -14.20 -21.19 -6.08
C ILE A 183 -14.82 -20.64 -4.79
N ARG A 184 -15.74 -21.38 -4.16
CA ARG A 184 -16.35 -20.97 -2.88
C ARG A 184 -15.30 -20.82 -1.77
N GLU A 185 -14.41 -21.80 -1.65
CA GLU A 185 -13.32 -21.76 -0.66
C GLU A 185 -12.39 -20.57 -0.90
N MET A 186 -11.99 -20.35 -2.16
CA MET A 186 -11.13 -19.22 -2.52
C MET A 186 -11.80 -17.88 -2.23
N VAL A 187 -13.03 -17.67 -2.70
CA VAL A 187 -13.78 -16.42 -2.48
C VAL A 187 -14.00 -16.16 -0.99
N ALA A 188 -14.30 -17.19 -0.20
CA ALA A 188 -14.46 -17.03 1.25
C ALA A 188 -13.17 -16.53 1.93
N VAL A 189 -12.01 -17.12 1.58
CA VAL A 189 -10.70 -16.66 2.09
C VAL A 189 -10.41 -15.24 1.62
N LEU A 190 -10.59 -14.95 0.34
CA LEU A 190 -10.27 -13.66 -0.26
C LEU A 190 -11.18 -12.53 0.27
N GLN A 191 -12.48 -12.77 0.41
CA GLN A 191 -13.42 -11.80 1.00
C GLN A 191 -13.11 -11.52 2.46
N ARG A 192 -12.79 -12.58 3.25
CA ARG A 192 -12.40 -12.42 4.65
C ARG A 192 -11.09 -11.62 4.79
N THR A 193 -10.11 -11.88 3.93
CA THR A 193 -8.79 -11.26 4.02
C THR A 193 -8.75 -9.83 3.45
N TYR A 194 -9.44 -9.57 2.32
CA TYR A 194 -9.30 -8.30 1.59
C TYR A 194 -10.54 -7.41 1.61
N CYS A 195 -11.73 -7.94 1.95
CA CYS A 195 -13.00 -7.22 1.85
C CYS A 195 -13.78 -7.17 3.18
N SER A 196 -13.14 -7.52 4.30
CA SER A 196 -13.76 -7.45 5.64
C SER A 196 -13.57 -6.05 6.25
N THR A 197 -13.49 -5.93 7.58
CA THR A 197 -13.15 -4.70 8.31
C THR A 197 -11.69 -4.26 8.14
N VAL A 198 -10.91 -5.01 7.36
CA VAL A 198 -9.54 -4.69 6.95
C VAL A 198 -9.45 -4.71 5.42
N GLY A 199 -8.78 -3.71 4.86
CA GLY A 199 -8.36 -3.64 3.46
C GLY A 199 -6.86 -3.35 3.40
N ILE A 200 -6.12 -4.04 2.54
CA ILE A 200 -4.65 -3.96 2.51
C ILE A 200 -4.19 -3.63 1.10
N GLU A 201 -3.44 -2.54 0.96
CA GLU A 201 -2.77 -2.17 -0.28
C GLU A 201 -1.28 -2.51 -0.18
N PHE A 202 -0.85 -3.49 -0.98
CA PHE A 202 0.55 -3.93 -1.00
C PHE A 202 1.04 -4.37 -2.37
N MET A 203 0.15 -4.58 -3.34
CA MET A 203 0.53 -5.06 -4.68
C MET A 203 1.33 -4.03 -5.49
N HIS A 204 1.35 -2.75 -5.08
CA HIS A 204 2.22 -1.71 -5.63
C HIS A 204 3.68 -1.81 -5.18
N ILE A 205 4.00 -2.70 -4.23
CA ILE A 205 5.36 -2.94 -3.77
C ILE A 205 6.13 -3.75 -4.81
N SER A 206 7.29 -3.26 -5.23
CA SER A 206 8.10 -3.91 -6.26
C SER A 206 8.87 -5.11 -5.72
N ASP A 207 9.26 -5.06 -4.44
CA ASP A 207 10.02 -6.12 -3.76
C ASP A 207 9.18 -7.41 -3.57
N PRO A 208 9.56 -8.54 -4.20
CA PRO A 208 8.83 -9.80 -4.07
C PRO A 208 8.86 -10.39 -2.66
N GLU A 209 9.93 -10.20 -1.88
CA GLU A 209 10.02 -10.73 -0.51
C GLU A 209 9.03 -10.02 0.41
N GLN A 210 8.91 -8.69 0.27
CA GLN A 210 7.95 -7.90 1.03
C GLN A 210 6.51 -8.32 0.72
N LYS A 211 6.17 -8.51 -0.57
CA LYS A 211 4.85 -9.00 -0.99
C LYS A 211 4.57 -10.40 -0.45
N ALA A 212 5.51 -11.33 -0.63
CA ALA A 212 5.36 -12.71 -0.18
C ALA A 212 5.19 -12.80 1.34
N TRP A 213 5.95 -12.00 2.10
CA TRP A 213 5.83 -11.96 3.56
C TRP A 213 4.46 -11.44 4.00
N LEU A 214 3.93 -10.40 3.36
CA LEU A 214 2.58 -9.90 3.65
C LEU A 214 1.53 -10.96 3.32
N GLN A 215 1.62 -11.60 2.15
CA GLN A 215 0.72 -12.68 1.73
C GLN A 215 0.70 -13.83 2.75
N GLU A 216 1.87 -14.36 3.15
CA GLU A 216 1.97 -15.42 4.15
C GLU A 216 1.36 -15.03 5.51
N ARG A 217 1.43 -13.73 5.85
CA ARG A 217 0.93 -13.22 7.12
C ARG A 217 -0.60 -13.14 7.18
N ILE A 218 -1.26 -12.86 6.06
CA ILE A 218 -2.69 -12.50 6.00
C ILE A 218 -3.55 -13.50 5.22
N GLU A 219 -2.95 -14.31 4.35
CA GLU A 219 -3.64 -15.28 3.51
C GLU A 219 -3.51 -16.70 4.06
N GLY A 220 -4.61 -17.44 4.01
CA GLY A 220 -4.66 -18.85 4.42
C GLY A 220 -5.87 -19.14 5.28
N PRO A 221 -6.40 -20.37 5.27
CA PRO A 221 -7.62 -20.71 5.99
C PRO A 221 -7.52 -20.46 7.50
N ASP A 222 -6.31 -20.60 8.07
CA ASP A 222 -5.96 -20.43 9.48
C ASP A 222 -5.54 -19.00 9.87
N LYS A 223 -5.56 -18.02 8.94
CA LYS A 223 -5.09 -16.64 9.17
C LYS A 223 -6.20 -15.66 9.57
N GLU A 224 -7.27 -16.16 10.18
CA GLU A 224 -8.30 -15.28 10.72
C GLU A 224 -7.74 -14.42 11.86
N ILE A 225 -8.23 -13.17 11.95
CA ILE A 225 -7.85 -12.26 13.04
C ILE A 225 -8.46 -12.80 14.33
N ALA A 226 -7.61 -13.40 15.16
CA ALA A 226 -8.01 -13.99 16.42
C ALA A 226 -7.11 -13.51 17.56
N PHE A 227 -7.74 -13.15 18.67
CA PHE A 227 -7.08 -12.84 19.93
C PHE A 227 -7.46 -13.84 21.01
N THR A 228 -6.53 -14.11 21.91
CA THR A 228 -6.83 -14.87 23.14
C THR A 228 -7.85 -14.11 23.98
N ARG A 229 -8.55 -14.82 24.88
CA ARG A 229 -9.52 -14.18 25.80
C ARG A 229 -8.89 -13.02 26.58
N GLU A 230 -7.67 -13.19 27.06
CA GLU A 230 -6.94 -12.13 27.78
C GLU A 230 -6.53 -10.98 26.86
N GLY A 231 -6.17 -11.27 25.60
CA GLY A 231 -5.96 -10.25 24.57
C GLY A 231 -7.21 -9.39 24.33
N LYS A 232 -8.38 -10.03 24.17
CA LYS A 232 -9.66 -9.32 24.00
C LYS A 232 -10.02 -8.46 25.21
N LYS A 233 -9.80 -8.97 26.44
CA LYS A 233 -9.99 -8.18 27.67
C LYS A 233 -9.04 -6.98 27.74
N ALA A 234 -7.77 -7.15 27.34
CA ALA A 234 -6.80 -6.06 27.35
C ALA A 234 -7.21 -4.95 26.36
N ILE A 235 -7.66 -5.33 25.15
CA ILE A 235 -8.20 -4.39 24.16
C ILE A 235 -9.41 -3.65 24.75
N LEU A 236 -10.38 -4.40 25.32
CA LEU A 236 -11.58 -3.83 25.92
C LEU A 236 -11.25 -2.85 27.06
N ASN A 237 -10.35 -3.22 27.97
CA ASN A 237 -9.94 -2.36 29.08
C ASN A 237 -9.37 -1.03 28.57
N LYS A 238 -8.57 -1.07 27.51
CA LYS A 238 -8.01 0.16 26.90
C LYS A 238 -9.07 1.03 26.24
N LEU A 239 -10.12 0.44 25.65
CA LEU A 239 -11.27 1.19 25.14
C LEU A 239 -12.06 1.84 26.28
N VAL A 240 -12.28 1.13 27.39
CA VAL A 240 -12.95 1.67 28.59
C VAL A 240 -12.17 2.85 29.17
N GLU A 241 -10.85 2.73 29.27
CA GLU A 241 -9.96 3.81 29.71
C GLU A 241 -10.07 5.03 28.78
N ALA A 242 -10.00 4.81 27.46
CA ALA A 242 -10.05 5.85 26.45
C ALA A 242 -11.39 6.61 26.45
N GLU A 243 -12.52 5.90 26.39
CA GLU A 243 -13.86 6.49 26.38
C GLU A 243 -14.22 7.11 27.73
N GLY A 244 -13.85 6.45 28.83
CA GLY A 244 -14.08 6.94 30.18
C GLY A 244 -13.38 8.27 30.44
N PHE A 245 -12.15 8.42 29.94
CA PHE A 245 -11.41 9.68 30.00
C PHE A 245 -12.12 10.81 29.25
N GLU A 246 -12.54 10.58 28.00
CA GLU A 246 -13.23 11.62 27.21
C GLU A 246 -14.54 12.06 27.87
N LYS A 247 -15.37 11.10 28.30
CA LYS A 247 -16.62 11.38 29.02
C LYS A 247 -16.38 12.18 30.30
N PHE A 248 -15.32 11.86 31.05
CA PHE A 248 -15.00 12.59 32.27
C PHE A 248 -14.62 14.04 31.97
N ILE A 249 -13.75 14.28 30.99
CA ILE A 249 -13.34 15.64 30.62
C ILE A 249 -14.54 16.44 30.11
N ASP A 250 -15.40 15.84 29.27
CA ASP A 250 -16.59 16.49 28.72
C ASP A 250 -17.56 16.95 29.83
N LEU A 251 -17.77 16.10 30.84
CA LEU A 251 -18.61 16.41 32.00
C LEU A 251 -17.98 17.44 32.96
N LYS A 252 -16.67 17.39 33.18
CA LYS A 252 -16.01 18.24 34.20
C LYS A 252 -15.53 19.58 33.68
N TYR A 253 -15.18 19.66 32.40
CA TYR A 253 -14.59 20.83 31.77
C TYR A 253 -15.38 21.22 30.51
N THR A 254 -16.71 21.22 30.63
CA THR A 254 -17.65 21.53 29.54
C THR A 254 -17.30 22.85 28.86
N GLY A 255 -17.30 22.86 27.54
CA GLY A 255 -16.95 24.03 26.72
C GLY A 255 -15.44 24.31 26.60
N THR A 256 -14.59 23.57 27.32
CA THR A 256 -13.14 23.67 27.15
C THR A 256 -12.67 22.83 25.99
N LYS A 257 -11.95 23.44 25.05
CA LYS A 257 -11.37 22.73 23.90
C LYS A 257 -10.41 21.64 24.37
N ARG A 258 -10.67 20.40 23.96
CA ARG A 258 -9.84 19.22 24.23
C ARG A 258 -9.45 18.46 22.97
N PHE A 259 -10.19 18.61 21.87
CA PHE A 259 -10.02 17.84 20.64
C PHE A 259 -10.08 16.33 20.88
N GLY A 260 -11.19 15.89 21.49
CA GLY A 260 -11.37 14.53 22.00
C GLY A 260 -11.19 13.43 20.97
N LEU A 261 -10.85 12.23 21.43
CA LEU A 261 -10.71 11.03 20.60
C LEU A 261 -12.06 10.36 20.28
N ASP A 262 -13.19 10.87 20.77
CA ASP A 262 -14.52 10.26 20.64
C ASP A 262 -14.85 9.83 19.20
N GLY A 263 -15.11 8.53 19.01
CA GLY A 263 -15.31 7.87 17.72
C GLY A 263 -14.04 7.38 17.02
N GLY A 264 -12.89 7.38 17.70
CA GLY A 264 -11.59 6.88 17.24
C GLY A 264 -10.78 6.21 18.35
N GLU A 265 -11.46 5.69 19.38
CA GLU A 265 -10.89 5.15 20.62
C GLU A 265 -9.97 3.94 20.38
N ALA A 266 -10.20 3.19 19.29
CA ALA A 266 -9.36 2.06 18.87
C ALA A 266 -7.89 2.42 18.60
N LEU A 267 -7.56 3.71 18.46
CA LEU A 267 -6.18 4.20 18.43
C LEU A 267 -5.39 3.74 19.68
N ILE A 268 -5.96 3.84 20.87
CA ILE A 268 -5.26 3.57 22.14
C ILE A 268 -4.75 2.12 22.22
N PRO A 269 -5.59 1.08 22.05
CA PRO A 269 -5.09 -0.29 22.04
C PRO A 269 -4.13 -0.58 20.87
N ALA A 270 -4.25 0.10 19.72
CA ALA A 270 -3.27 -0.03 18.63
C ALA A 270 -1.89 0.49 19.02
N LEU A 271 -1.81 1.67 19.65
CA LEU A 271 -0.54 2.22 20.12
C LEU A 271 0.12 1.32 21.18
N GLU A 272 -0.67 0.79 22.12
CA GLU A 272 -0.22 -0.20 23.10
C GLU A 272 0.38 -1.44 22.41
N GLN A 273 -0.27 -1.93 21.35
CA GLN A 273 0.23 -3.07 20.58
C GLN A 273 1.53 -2.77 19.85
N ILE A 274 1.70 -1.57 19.28
CA ILE A 274 2.96 -1.15 18.63
C ILE A 274 4.09 -1.11 19.66
N ILE A 275 3.86 -0.53 20.83
CA ILE A 275 4.88 -0.43 21.89
C ILE A 275 5.24 -1.83 22.39
N LYS A 276 4.24 -2.64 22.75
CA LYS A 276 4.44 -4.01 23.27
C LYS A 276 5.19 -4.88 22.28
N ARG A 277 4.70 -4.95 21.02
CA ARG A 277 5.31 -5.81 20.00
C ARG A 277 6.65 -5.26 19.53
N GLY A 278 6.78 -3.94 19.41
CA GLY A 278 8.05 -3.28 19.08
C GLY A 278 9.13 -3.57 20.12
N GLY A 279 8.81 -3.45 21.41
CA GLY A 279 9.72 -3.80 22.51
C GLY A 279 10.21 -5.26 22.43
N ALA A 280 9.29 -6.20 22.21
CA ALA A 280 9.63 -7.61 22.00
C ALA A 280 10.49 -7.87 20.74
N LEU A 281 10.48 -6.95 19.77
CA LEU A 281 11.29 -7.00 18.55
C LEU A 281 12.57 -6.15 18.66
N GLY A 282 12.91 -5.65 19.86
CA GLY A 282 14.17 -4.95 20.15
C GLY A 282 14.13 -3.42 20.01
N VAL A 283 12.95 -2.82 19.80
CA VAL A 283 12.78 -1.36 19.91
C VAL A 283 13.00 -0.93 21.35
N ARG A 284 13.87 0.05 21.57
CA ARG A 284 14.21 0.62 22.89
C ARG A 284 13.60 1.98 23.11
N ASP A 285 13.48 2.78 22.06
CA ASP A 285 12.93 4.12 22.12
C ASP A 285 11.84 4.30 21.05
N ILE A 286 10.72 4.94 21.40
CA ILE A 286 9.70 5.37 20.45
C ILE A 286 9.52 6.88 20.60
N VAL A 287 9.67 7.60 19.49
CA VAL A 287 9.45 9.04 19.43
C VAL A 287 8.17 9.31 18.66
N PHE A 288 7.21 9.92 19.35
CA PHE A 288 5.91 10.28 18.80
C PHE A 288 5.94 11.69 18.19
N GLY A 289 5.32 11.82 17.03
CA GLY A 289 4.80 13.08 16.49
C GLY A 289 3.29 12.93 16.34
N MET A 290 2.51 13.90 16.82
CA MET A 290 1.07 13.87 16.65
C MET A 290 0.45 15.26 16.64
N ALA A 291 -0.69 15.39 15.96
CA ALA A 291 -1.53 16.58 16.00
C ALA A 291 -2.34 16.69 17.32
N HIS A 292 -3.44 17.44 17.30
CA HIS A 292 -4.30 17.68 18.46
C HIS A 292 -5.25 16.52 18.79
N ARG A 293 -5.70 15.75 17.78
CA ARG A 293 -6.79 14.78 17.93
C ARG A 293 -6.41 13.65 18.89
N GLY A 294 -7.15 13.55 20.00
CA GLY A 294 -6.92 12.54 21.04
C GLY A 294 -5.60 12.70 21.80
N ARG A 295 -4.89 13.83 21.67
CA ARG A 295 -3.56 13.99 22.29
C ARG A 295 -3.57 13.86 23.80
N LEU A 296 -4.59 14.40 24.47
CA LEU A 296 -4.70 14.30 25.92
C LEU A 296 -4.96 12.86 26.37
N ASN A 297 -5.68 12.10 25.55
CA ASN A 297 -5.92 10.67 25.74
C ASN A 297 -4.60 9.88 25.60
N VAL A 298 -3.85 10.12 24.52
CA VAL A 298 -2.52 9.52 24.32
C VAL A 298 -1.54 9.87 25.44
N LEU A 299 -1.50 11.14 25.87
CA LEU A 299 -0.66 11.60 26.98
C LEU A 299 -0.95 10.83 28.28
N THR A 300 -2.22 10.61 28.60
CA THR A 300 -2.62 9.97 29.86
C THR A 300 -2.58 8.45 29.79
N GLN A 301 -3.20 7.85 28.77
CA GLN A 301 -3.37 6.40 28.67
C GLN A 301 -2.11 5.68 28.12
N VAL A 302 -1.35 6.34 27.23
CA VAL A 302 -0.16 5.75 26.60
C VAL A 302 1.12 6.25 27.27
N LEU A 303 1.29 7.57 27.43
CA LEU A 303 2.50 8.14 28.06
C LEU A 303 2.43 8.20 29.60
N GLY A 304 1.31 7.79 30.21
CA GLY A 304 1.20 7.75 31.66
C GLY A 304 1.28 9.12 32.34
N LYS A 305 1.02 10.23 31.62
CA LYS A 305 0.96 11.56 32.22
C LYS A 305 -0.06 11.54 33.35
N PRO A 306 0.30 11.90 34.59
CA PRO A 306 -0.62 11.84 35.72
C PRO A 306 -1.86 12.72 35.47
N HIS A 307 -3.05 12.15 35.70
CA HIS A 307 -4.33 12.88 35.58
C HIS A 307 -4.33 14.18 36.39
N ARG A 308 -3.73 14.19 37.59
CA ARG A 308 -3.60 15.39 38.43
C ARG A 308 -2.87 16.54 37.72
N ALA A 309 -1.79 16.22 36.99
CA ALA A 309 -1.03 17.23 36.23
C ALA A 309 -1.89 17.81 35.11
N LEU A 310 -2.55 16.94 34.33
CA LEU A 310 -3.44 17.37 33.26
C LEU A 310 -4.61 18.23 33.79
N PHE A 311 -5.27 17.81 34.87
CA PHE A 311 -6.39 18.55 35.46
C PHE A 311 -5.99 19.91 36.03
N HIS A 312 -4.73 20.07 36.44
CA HIS A 312 -4.18 21.37 36.83
C HIS A 312 -4.06 22.32 35.62
N GLU A 313 -3.59 21.80 34.48
CA GLU A 313 -3.52 22.55 33.21
C GLU A 313 -4.91 22.97 32.72
N PHE A 314 -5.93 22.14 32.91
CA PHE A 314 -7.32 22.51 32.62
C PHE A 314 -7.83 23.67 33.50
N LYS A 315 -7.27 23.87 34.69
CA LYS A 315 -7.60 25.00 35.58
C LYS A 315 -6.73 26.24 35.34
N GLY A 316 -5.85 26.21 34.33
CA GLY A 316 -4.95 27.32 33.99
C GLY A 316 -3.63 27.32 34.77
N GLY A 317 -3.35 26.27 35.55
CA GLY A 317 -2.07 26.13 36.25
C GLY A 317 -0.97 25.53 35.37
N SER A 318 0.28 25.89 35.61
CA SER A 318 1.43 25.19 35.02
C SER A 318 1.76 23.94 35.85
N PHE A 319 2.19 22.86 35.20
CA PHE A 319 2.81 21.73 35.90
C PHE A 319 4.30 21.96 36.18
N ALA A 320 4.94 22.87 35.44
CA ALA A 320 6.33 23.22 35.68
C ALA A 320 6.45 24.03 36.99
N PRO A 321 7.54 23.84 37.76
CA PRO A 321 7.89 24.72 38.89
C PRO A 321 7.89 26.20 38.49
N ASP A 322 7.54 27.09 39.43
CA ASP A 322 7.38 28.53 39.17
C ASP A 322 8.67 29.21 38.68
N ASP A 323 9.84 28.61 38.94
CA ASP A 323 11.17 29.04 38.51
C ASP A 323 11.53 28.62 37.07
N VAL A 324 10.69 27.83 36.40
CA VAL A 324 10.88 27.47 34.99
C VAL A 324 10.34 28.57 34.08
N GLU A 325 11.24 29.37 33.52
CA GLU A 325 10.91 30.44 32.58
C GLU A 325 10.46 29.90 31.21
N GLY A 326 9.38 30.46 30.66
CA GLY A 326 8.89 30.20 29.31
C GLY A 326 7.49 30.79 29.10
N SER A 327 7.17 31.23 27.87
CA SER A 327 5.84 31.80 27.55
C SER A 327 4.69 30.79 27.69
N GLY A 328 5.01 29.51 27.91
CA GLY A 328 4.09 28.39 27.83
C GLY A 328 3.60 28.14 26.40
N ASP A 329 2.86 27.06 26.23
CA ASP A 329 2.02 26.79 25.07
C ASP A 329 0.75 26.08 25.56
N VAL A 330 -0.25 25.94 24.70
CA VAL A 330 -1.49 25.24 25.05
C VAL A 330 -1.23 23.76 25.36
N LYS A 331 -2.01 23.19 26.29
CA LYS A 331 -1.85 21.82 26.83
C LYS A 331 -1.68 20.71 25.78
N TYR A 332 -2.22 20.90 24.58
CA TYR A 332 -2.13 19.96 23.47
C TYR A 332 -0.95 20.23 22.50
N HIS A 333 0.03 21.06 22.88
CA HIS A 333 1.31 21.24 22.17
C HIS A 333 2.52 20.74 22.98
N LEU A 334 2.34 20.53 24.29
CA LEU A 334 3.43 20.14 25.18
C LEU A 334 3.89 18.70 24.91
N GLY A 335 5.19 18.47 25.05
CA GLY A 335 5.81 17.15 25.00
C GLY A 335 5.74 16.43 26.34
N ALA A 336 6.02 15.13 26.34
CA ALA A 336 6.13 14.31 27.54
C ALA A 336 7.07 13.13 27.27
N SER A 337 7.68 12.58 28.33
CA SER A 337 8.49 11.37 28.24
C SER A 337 8.18 10.45 29.42
N SER A 338 8.21 9.14 29.16
CA SER A 338 8.02 8.10 30.19
C SER A 338 8.65 6.79 29.73
N ASP A 339 8.85 5.87 30.65
CA ASP A 339 9.26 4.50 30.34
C ASP A 339 8.07 3.56 30.49
N ARG A 340 7.96 2.58 29.59
CA ARG A 340 6.89 1.57 29.60
C ARG A 340 7.51 0.19 29.60
N GLU A 341 7.04 -0.67 30.51
CA GLU A 341 7.50 -2.05 30.60
C GLU A 341 6.39 -3.01 30.14
N PHE A 342 6.73 -3.93 29.23
CA PHE A 342 5.86 -5.02 28.80
C PHE A 342 6.63 -6.32 28.72
N ASP A 343 6.18 -7.34 29.46
CA ASP A 343 6.76 -8.69 29.45
C ASP A 343 8.29 -8.68 29.64
N GLY A 344 8.80 -7.80 30.52
CA GLY A 344 10.23 -7.60 30.79
C GLY A 344 11.00 -6.73 29.79
N ASN A 345 10.34 -6.20 28.75
CA ASN A 345 10.92 -5.26 27.80
C ASN A 345 10.60 -3.83 28.21
N ASN A 346 11.62 -3.03 28.48
CA ASN A 346 11.46 -1.61 28.78
C ASN A 346 11.65 -0.77 27.51
N VAL A 347 10.67 0.07 27.18
CA VAL A 347 10.66 0.96 26.03
C VAL A 347 10.49 2.39 26.52
N HIS A 348 11.49 3.24 26.24
CA HIS A 348 11.40 4.67 26.46
C HIS A 348 10.49 5.30 25.42
N ILE A 349 9.48 6.05 25.84
CA ILE A 349 8.57 6.75 24.93
C ILE A 349 8.63 8.25 25.17
N SER A 350 8.67 9.02 24.08
CA SER A 350 8.66 10.48 24.14
C SER A 350 7.77 11.09 23.08
N LEU A 351 6.92 12.03 23.46
CA LEU A 351 6.11 12.84 22.55
C LEU A 351 6.79 14.19 22.34
N THR A 352 7.04 14.52 21.08
CA THR A 352 7.67 15.78 20.70
C THR A 352 6.64 16.93 20.75
N ALA A 353 7.07 18.08 21.27
CA ALA A 353 6.27 19.29 21.25
C ALA A 353 6.08 19.77 19.80
N ASN A 354 4.93 20.37 19.48
CA ASN A 354 4.63 20.82 18.12
C ASN A 354 3.72 22.04 18.12
N PRO A 355 3.84 22.92 17.11
CA PRO A 355 2.90 24.01 16.91
C PRO A 355 1.57 23.51 16.33
N SER A 356 0.61 24.43 16.15
CA SER A 356 -0.66 24.19 15.45
C SER A 356 -0.52 23.85 13.97
N HIS A 357 0.63 24.16 13.34
CA HIS A 357 0.90 23.85 11.93
C HIS A 357 0.98 22.32 11.78
N LEU A 358 -0.04 21.74 11.17
CA LEU A 358 -0.16 20.28 11.04
C LEU A 358 1.01 19.71 10.23
N GLU A 359 1.41 18.47 10.55
CA GLU A 359 2.48 17.70 9.90
C GLU A 359 3.91 18.26 10.02
N ILE A 360 4.12 19.52 10.40
CA ILE A 360 5.49 20.11 10.48
C ILE A 360 6.37 19.48 11.57
N VAL A 361 5.76 18.74 12.51
CA VAL A 361 6.49 17.99 13.54
C VAL A 361 7.13 16.71 12.97
N ASP A 362 6.64 16.19 11.85
CA ASP A 362 7.13 14.95 11.24
C ASP A 362 8.64 14.97 10.97
N PRO A 363 9.20 15.96 10.24
CA PRO A 363 10.64 16.01 10.00
C PRO A 363 11.44 16.23 11.28
N VAL A 364 10.87 16.91 12.28
CA VAL A 364 11.49 17.12 13.60
C VAL A 364 11.65 15.80 14.34
N VAL A 365 10.59 14.98 14.34
CA VAL A 365 10.62 13.64 14.96
C VAL A 365 11.59 12.73 14.22
N LEU A 366 11.57 12.71 12.89
CA LEU A 366 12.51 11.92 12.09
C LEU A 366 13.97 12.32 12.39
N GLY A 367 14.27 13.61 12.47
CA GLY A 367 15.60 14.11 12.85
C GLY A 367 16.00 13.71 14.28
N LYS A 368 15.08 13.83 15.25
CA LYS A 368 15.30 13.42 16.64
C LYS A 368 15.55 11.92 16.77
N VAL A 369 14.78 11.10 16.05
CA VAL A 369 14.98 9.65 15.98
C VAL A 369 16.34 9.32 15.38
N ARG A 370 16.69 9.95 14.27
CA ARG A 370 17.98 9.76 13.60
C ARG A 370 19.14 10.05 14.55
N ALA A 371 19.09 11.17 15.28
CA ALA A 371 20.09 11.53 16.26
C ALA A 371 20.20 10.50 17.40
N LYS A 372 19.07 10.03 17.95
CA LYS A 372 19.08 8.97 18.97
C LYS A 372 19.65 7.65 18.45
N GLN A 373 19.35 7.27 17.21
CA GLN A 373 19.93 6.07 16.59
C GLN A 373 21.45 6.18 16.46
N ASP A 374 21.97 7.36 16.09
CA ASP A 374 23.42 7.63 16.08
C ASP A 374 24.03 7.49 17.49
N GLN A 375 23.36 8.04 18.52
CA GLN A 375 23.79 7.90 19.92
C GLN A 375 23.81 6.44 20.40
N PHE A 376 22.87 5.61 19.93
CA PHE A 376 22.83 4.17 20.25
C PHE A 376 23.78 3.31 19.40
N GLY A 377 24.58 3.92 18.52
CA GLY A 377 25.45 3.23 17.57
C GLY A 377 24.67 2.40 16.53
N ASP A 378 23.37 2.62 16.40
CA ASP A 378 22.47 1.91 15.50
C ASP A 378 22.45 2.58 14.12
N VAL A 379 23.59 2.52 13.44
CA VAL A 379 23.83 3.32 12.23
C VAL A 379 23.51 2.59 10.93
N VAL A 380 23.50 1.25 10.97
CA VAL A 380 23.26 0.38 9.81
C VAL A 380 21.77 0.05 9.69
N GLU A 381 21.23 -0.74 10.63
CA GLU A 381 19.86 -1.25 10.62
C GLU A 381 18.82 -0.20 11.03
N ARG A 382 19.16 0.71 11.96
CA ARG A 382 18.28 1.80 12.42
C ARG A 382 16.98 1.26 13.04
N SER A 383 17.06 0.13 13.74
CA SER A 383 15.91 -0.61 14.27
C SER A 383 15.56 -0.30 15.72
N LYS A 384 16.49 0.22 16.54
CA LYS A 384 16.30 0.40 17.99
C LYS A 384 15.45 1.59 18.39
N VAL A 385 15.36 2.61 17.55
CA VAL A 385 14.53 3.80 17.78
C VAL A 385 13.49 3.90 16.68
N LEU A 386 12.22 4.00 17.05
CA LEU A 386 11.08 4.02 16.15
C LEU A 386 10.47 5.43 16.06
N PRO A 387 10.35 6.01 14.84
CA PRO A 387 9.45 7.13 14.60
C PRO A 387 8.02 6.63 14.48
N LEU A 388 7.12 7.15 15.33
CA LEU A 388 5.69 6.87 15.27
C LEU A 388 4.93 8.19 15.08
N LEU A 389 4.37 8.37 13.89
CA LEU A 389 3.77 9.64 13.46
C LEU A 389 2.24 9.47 13.32
N LEU A 390 1.47 10.34 13.98
CA LEU A 390 0.01 10.30 13.98
C LEU A 390 -0.55 11.52 13.24
N HIS A 391 -1.42 11.26 12.28
CA HIS A 391 -1.88 12.25 11.31
C HIS A 391 -3.41 12.39 11.31
N GLY A 392 -3.91 13.51 10.82
CA GLY A 392 -5.30 13.63 10.39
C GLY A 392 -5.44 13.35 8.89
N ASP A 393 -6.57 12.81 8.43
CA ASP A 393 -6.79 12.43 7.03
C ASP A 393 -6.60 13.60 6.05
N ALA A 394 -7.21 14.76 6.33
CA ALA A 394 -7.09 15.92 5.46
C ALA A 394 -5.67 16.50 5.42
N ALA A 395 -4.95 16.47 6.54
CA ALA A 395 -3.62 17.04 6.66
C ALA A 395 -2.56 16.14 6.04
N PHE A 396 -2.65 14.81 6.25
CA PHE A 396 -1.75 13.83 5.63
C PHE A 396 -1.79 13.90 4.10
N ALA A 397 -2.98 14.08 3.52
CA ALA A 397 -3.16 14.20 2.08
C ALA A 397 -2.77 15.58 1.52
N GLY A 398 -2.89 16.64 2.32
CA GLY A 398 -2.83 18.02 1.84
C GLY A 398 -1.52 18.77 2.12
N GLN A 399 -0.73 18.36 3.12
CA GLN A 399 0.50 19.05 3.49
C GLN A 399 1.71 18.46 2.75
N GLY A 400 2.40 19.28 1.95
CA GLY A 400 3.56 18.84 1.16
C GLY A 400 4.73 18.27 1.98
N VAL A 401 4.87 18.70 3.24
CA VAL A 401 5.91 18.19 4.15
C VAL A 401 5.81 16.69 4.41
N VAL A 402 4.61 16.10 4.30
CA VAL A 402 4.41 14.64 4.42
C VAL A 402 5.11 13.92 3.26
N ALA A 403 4.91 14.41 2.04
CA ALA A 403 5.58 13.88 0.86
C ALA A 403 7.10 14.08 0.96
N GLU A 404 7.56 15.24 1.42
CA GLU A 404 8.99 15.47 1.65
C GLU A 404 9.56 14.44 2.65
N CYS A 405 8.93 14.25 3.80
CA CYS A 405 9.38 13.28 4.82
C CYS A 405 9.44 11.85 4.29
N LEU A 406 8.39 11.39 3.61
CA LEU A 406 8.35 10.08 2.98
C LEU A 406 9.46 9.95 1.93
N GLY A 407 9.68 10.96 1.09
CA GLY A 407 10.74 10.96 0.06
C GLY A 407 12.15 10.82 0.63
N LEU A 408 12.38 11.33 1.85
CA LEU A 408 13.66 11.21 2.55
C LEU A 408 13.86 9.85 3.25
N SER A 409 12.80 9.04 3.41
CA SER A 409 12.80 7.84 4.27
C SER A 409 13.82 6.76 3.86
N GLY A 410 14.18 6.69 2.57
CA GLY A 410 15.18 5.75 2.05
C GLY A 410 16.61 6.30 1.96
N LEU A 411 16.81 7.61 2.15
CA LEU A 411 18.10 8.26 1.89
C LEU A 411 19.09 8.02 3.03
N LYS A 412 20.36 7.71 2.72
CA LYS A 412 21.41 7.45 3.73
C LYS A 412 21.50 8.56 4.80
N GLY A 413 21.37 9.83 4.40
CA GLY A 413 21.44 10.98 5.30
C GLY A 413 20.25 11.14 6.25
N HIS A 414 19.09 10.56 5.93
CA HIS A 414 17.82 10.84 6.62
C HIS A 414 17.05 9.61 7.09
N ARG A 415 17.34 8.43 6.53
CA ARG A 415 16.65 7.18 6.88
C ARG A 415 16.72 6.89 8.37
N THR A 416 15.61 6.42 8.91
CA THR A 416 15.40 6.06 10.32
C THR A 416 14.98 4.60 10.49
N GLY A 417 15.23 3.76 9.47
CA GLY A 417 14.85 2.35 9.48
C GLY A 417 13.34 2.14 9.34
N GLY A 418 12.65 3.06 8.64
CA GLY A 418 11.20 3.07 8.47
C GLY A 418 10.46 3.72 9.64
N SER A 419 9.44 4.51 9.32
CA SER A 419 8.47 5.10 10.25
C SER A 419 7.15 4.33 10.23
N ILE A 420 6.42 4.34 11.35
CA ILE A 420 5.01 3.93 11.35
C ILE A 420 4.17 5.21 11.31
N HIS A 421 3.28 5.29 10.33
CA HIS A 421 2.32 6.36 10.16
C HIS A 421 0.93 5.84 10.55
N PHE A 422 0.24 6.54 11.45
CA PHE A 422 -1.11 6.20 11.89
C PHE A 422 -2.05 7.36 11.58
N ILE A 423 -2.92 7.20 10.58
CA ILE A 423 -3.89 8.21 10.18
C ILE A 423 -5.18 8.00 10.97
N ILE A 424 -5.58 9.02 11.74
CA ILE A 424 -6.88 9.07 12.43
C ILE A 424 -7.92 9.60 11.43
N ASN A 425 -8.34 8.74 10.52
CA ASN A 425 -9.21 9.08 9.40
C ASN A 425 -10.67 9.15 9.85
N ASN A 426 -11.03 10.27 10.44
CA ASN A 426 -12.39 10.57 10.89
C ASN A 426 -13.29 11.09 9.75
N GLN A 427 -12.82 11.03 8.50
CA GLN A 427 -13.55 11.34 7.28
C GLN A 427 -14.00 12.82 7.18
N ILE A 428 -13.32 13.74 7.87
CA ILE A 428 -13.63 15.18 7.84
C ILE A 428 -12.45 16.04 8.32
N GLY A 429 -12.10 17.05 7.51
CA GLY A 429 -11.12 18.09 7.89
C GLY A 429 -11.81 19.37 8.31
N PHE A 430 -11.91 19.68 9.61
CA PHE A 430 -12.71 20.80 10.13
C PHE A 430 -14.19 20.67 9.68
N THR A 431 -14.60 21.36 8.61
CA THR A 431 -15.93 21.33 7.96
C THR A 431 -15.88 20.70 6.56
N THR A 432 -14.70 20.38 6.05
CA THR A 432 -14.44 19.94 4.67
C THR A 432 -14.58 18.43 4.54
N TYR A 433 -15.44 18.01 3.60
CA TYR A 433 -15.63 16.61 3.25
C TYR A 433 -14.45 16.07 2.40
N PRO A 434 -13.98 14.83 2.60
CA PRO A 434 -12.90 14.16 1.88
C PRO A 434 -12.78 14.42 0.38
N ARG A 435 -13.91 14.42 -0.36
CA ARG A 435 -13.90 14.67 -1.82
C ARG A 435 -13.35 16.05 -2.20
N TYR A 436 -13.32 17.01 -1.26
CA TYR A 436 -12.77 18.35 -1.45
C TYR A 436 -11.39 18.52 -0.80
N SER A 437 -10.84 17.52 -0.13
CA SER A 437 -9.52 17.59 0.51
C SER A 437 -8.43 16.83 -0.24
N ARG A 438 -8.79 15.94 -1.18
CA ARG A 438 -7.84 15.12 -1.95
C ARG A 438 -8.41 14.69 -3.30
N SER A 439 -7.51 14.27 -4.19
CA SER A 439 -7.83 13.81 -5.56
C SER A 439 -7.71 12.30 -5.74
N SER A 440 -7.56 11.56 -4.65
CA SER A 440 -7.36 10.11 -4.64
C SER A 440 -8.33 9.45 -3.65
N PRO A 441 -8.59 8.12 -3.77
CA PRO A 441 -9.54 7.44 -2.89
C PRO A 441 -9.18 7.55 -1.40
N TYR A 442 -7.89 7.40 -1.07
CA TYR A 442 -7.42 7.35 0.30
C TYR A 442 -6.50 8.52 0.66
N PRO A 443 -6.53 9.02 1.90
CA PRO A 443 -5.56 10.01 2.35
C PRO A 443 -4.13 9.45 2.31
N SER A 444 -3.97 8.13 2.48
CA SER A 444 -2.70 7.41 2.51
C SER A 444 -1.99 7.28 1.15
N ASP A 445 -2.63 7.64 0.03
CA ASP A 445 -2.10 7.38 -1.31
C ASP A 445 -0.71 8.01 -1.56
N VAL A 446 -0.38 9.11 -0.88
CA VAL A 446 0.95 9.73 -0.93
C VAL A 446 2.07 8.76 -0.51
N ALA A 447 1.78 7.79 0.37
CA ALA A 447 2.77 6.80 0.83
C ALA A 447 3.15 5.77 -0.23
N LYS A 448 2.35 5.63 -1.30
CA LYS A 448 2.66 4.73 -2.42
C LYS A 448 3.92 5.14 -3.17
N MET A 449 4.32 6.41 -3.11
CA MET A 449 5.52 6.88 -3.80
C MET A 449 6.83 6.26 -3.27
N VAL A 450 6.82 5.74 -2.04
CA VAL A 450 7.94 4.98 -1.45
C VAL A 450 7.63 3.49 -1.30
N GLU A 451 6.56 3.04 -1.94
CA GLU A 451 6.07 1.67 -1.88
C GLU A 451 5.88 1.19 -0.43
N ALA A 452 5.30 2.04 0.43
CA ALA A 452 4.90 1.64 1.77
C ALA A 452 3.61 0.80 1.68
N PRO A 453 3.49 -0.33 2.40
CA PRO A 453 2.21 -1.01 2.54
C PRO A 453 1.24 -0.14 3.35
N VAL A 454 -0.04 -0.22 3.00
CA VAL A 454 -1.12 0.52 3.66
C VAL A 454 -2.15 -0.47 4.20
N PHE A 455 -2.46 -0.35 5.48
CA PHE A 455 -3.52 -1.11 6.15
C PHE A 455 -4.68 -0.18 6.46
N HIS A 456 -5.77 -0.30 5.71
CA HIS A 456 -7.03 0.36 6.02
C HIS A 456 -7.82 -0.49 6.99
N VAL A 457 -8.27 0.08 8.10
CA VAL A 457 -8.97 -0.65 9.15
C VAL A 457 -10.18 0.12 9.65
N ASN A 458 -11.28 -0.58 9.89
CA ASN A 458 -12.47 -0.02 10.50
C ASN A 458 -12.24 0.21 12.00
N GLY A 459 -12.37 1.45 12.45
CA GLY A 459 -12.17 1.88 13.84
C GLY A 459 -13.17 1.28 14.84
N ASP A 460 -14.33 0.79 14.38
CA ASP A 460 -15.28 0.05 15.22
C ASP A 460 -14.94 -1.44 15.37
N ASP A 461 -13.91 -1.93 14.68
CA ASP A 461 -13.33 -3.25 14.88
C ASP A 461 -11.94 -3.12 15.53
N PRO A 462 -11.89 -2.99 16.87
CA PRO A 462 -10.64 -2.78 17.58
C PRO A 462 -9.70 -4.00 17.48
N GLU A 463 -10.21 -5.22 17.25
CA GLU A 463 -9.38 -6.40 17.00
C GLU A 463 -8.64 -6.26 15.66
N ALA A 464 -9.34 -5.83 14.61
CA ALA A 464 -8.74 -5.53 13.31
C ALA A 464 -7.69 -4.40 13.38
N VAL A 465 -7.98 -3.32 14.10
CA VAL A 465 -7.05 -2.18 14.28
C VAL A 465 -5.77 -2.62 15.00
N VAL A 466 -5.90 -3.42 16.07
CA VAL A 466 -4.76 -3.97 16.81
C VAL A 466 -3.97 -4.98 15.98
N PHE A 467 -4.64 -5.77 15.13
CA PHE A 467 -3.99 -6.67 14.19
C PHE A 467 -3.14 -5.90 13.17
N ALA A 468 -3.69 -4.86 12.53
CA ALA A 468 -2.93 -4.02 11.61
C ALA A 468 -1.72 -3.36 12.29
N ALA A 469 -1.91 -2.85 13.51
CA ALA A 469 -0.83 -2.30 14.34
C ALA A 469 0.29 -3.32 14.59
N LYS A 470 -0.06 -4.58 14.90
CA LYS A 470 0.90 -5.68 15.07
C LYS A 470 1.66 -6.01 13.78
N VAL A 471 0.98 -6.12 12.65
CA VAL A 471 1.62 -6.46 11.37
C VAL A 471 2.50 -5.31 10.89
N ALA A 472 2.09 -4.06 11.09
CA ALA A 472 2.85 -2.88 10.70
C ALA A 472 4.22 -2.80 11.39
N ILE A 473 4.26 -2.99 12.72
CA ILE A 473 5.53 -2.97 13.45
C ILE A 473 6.43 -4.17 13.08
N GLU A 474 5.85 -5.33 12.80
CA GLU A 474 6.61 -6.49 12.31
C GLU A 474 7.21 -6.24 10.93
N PHE A 475 6.45 -5.63 10.00
CA PHE A 475 6.94 -5.27 8.68
C PHE A 475 8.07 -4.24 8.78
N ARG A 476 7.86 -3.17 9.57
CA ARG A 476 8.89 -2.13 9.78
C ARG A 476 10.16 -2.73 10.35
N GLN A 477 10.06 -3.61 11.36
CA GLN A 477 11.22 -4.24 11.96
C GLN A 477 11.95 -5.21 11.02
N LYS A 478 11.22 -5.89 10.12
CA LYS A 478 11.81 -6.83 9.17
C LYS A 478 12.47 -6.14 7.98
N PHE A 479 11.82 -5.13 7.40
CA PHE A 479 12.21 -4.56 6.12
C PHE A 479 12.76 -3.13 6.21
N HIS A 480 12.70 -2.50 7.38
CA HIS A 480 13.21 -1.14 7.62
C HIS A 480 12.61 -0.08 6.67
N LYS A 481 11.35 -0.28 6.25
CA LYS A 481 10.60 0.63 5.39
C LYS A 481 9.40 1.25 6.12
N PRO A 482 8.93 2.44 5.68
CA PRO A 482 7.71 3.03 6.22
C PRO A 482 6.48 2.14 6.03
N VAL A 483 5.53 2.24 6.95
CA VAL A 483 4.23 1.55 6.90
C VAL A 483 3.13 2.50 7.33
N VAL A 484 1.97 2.42 6.69
CA VAL A 484 0.80 3.26 7.02
C VAL A 484 -0.35 2.42 7.53
N ILE A 485 -0.95 2.85 8.64
CA ILE A 485 -2.24 2.38 9.15
C ILE A 485 -3.23 3.52 8.96
N ASP A 486 -4.27 3.29 8.17
CA ASP A 486 -5.37 4.21 7.91
C ASP A 486 -6.61 3.74 8.67
N MET A 487 -6.84 4.30 9.86
CA MET A 487 -7.96 3.92 10.71
C MET A 487 -9.19 4.76 10.36
N PHE A 488 -10.12 4.16 9.62
CA PHE A 488 -11.42 4.75 9.32
C PHE A 488 -12.26 4.83 10.57
N CYS A 489 -12.54 6.04 11.02
CA CYS A 489 -13.27 6.31 12.24
C CYS A 489 -14.25 7.46 11.99
N TYR A 490 -14.75 8.09 13.04
CA TYR A 490 -15.55 9.30 12.93
C TYR A 490 -15.18 10.30 14.01
N ARG A 491 -15.78 11.49 13.98
CA ARG A 491 -15.67 12.49 15.03
C ARG A 491 -17.03 12.70 15.68
N ARG A 492 -17.18 12.27 16.94
CA ARG A 492 -18.46 12.33 17.65
C ARG A 492 -19.03 13.75 17.73
N PHE A 493 -18.15 14.73 17.96
CA PHE A 493 -18.49 16.13 18.18
C PHE A 493 -17.98 17.03 17.03
N GLY A 494 -18.17 18.34 17.16
CA GLY A 494 -17.58 19.34 16.25
C GLY A 494 -16.05 19.28 16.16
N HIS A 495 -15.44 20.14 15.33
CA HIS A 495 -13.97 20.15 15.21
C HIS A 495 -13.30 20.48 16.53
N ASN A 496 -13.88 21.44 17.24
CA ASN A 496 -13.76 21.53 18.68
C ASN A 496 -15.13 21.32 19.34
N GLU A 497 -15.13 21.16 20.66
CA GLU A 497 -16.32 20.83 21.44
C GLU A 497 -17.42 21.90 21.43
N GLY A 498 -17.10 23.14 21.04
CA GLY A 498 -18.06 24.24 20.90
C GLY A 498 -18.60 24.44 19.48
N ASP A 499 -18.07 23.72 18.48
CA ASP A 499 -18.52 23.85 17.10
C ASP A 499 -19.78 23.00 16.85
N GLU A 500 -20.75 23.53 16.08
CA GLU A 500 -21.91 22.76 15.59
C GLU A 500 -21.63 22.21 14.18
N PRO A 501 -21.32 20.92 14.03
CA PRO A 501 -20.94 20.34 12.75
C PRO A 501 -22.13 20.09 11.82
N GLY A 502 -23.36 20.07 12.35
CA GLY A 502 -24.59 19.90 11.57
C GLY A 502 -24.84 21.02 10.56
N PHE A 503 -24.20 22.18 10.71
CA PHE A 503 -24.29 23.27 9.74
C PHE A 503 -23.66 22.93 8.38
N THR A 504 -22.63 22.10 8.35
CA THR A 504 -21.90 21.76 7.12
C THR A 504 -22.00 20.29 6.74
N GLN A 505 -22.14 19.39 7.73
CA GLN A 505 -22.20 17.94 7.51
C GLN A 505 -23.46 17.30 8.15
N PRO A 506 -24.69 17.75 7.81
CA PRO A 506 -25.91 17.34 8.50
C PRO A 506 -26.22 15.83 8.38
N LEU A 507 -25.93 15.21 7.23
CA LEU A 507 -26.20 13.79 6.99
C LEU A 507 -25.26 12.89 7.80
N MET A 508 -23.96 13.22 7.80
CA MET A 508 -22.94 12.52 8.57
C MET A 508 -23.26 12.57 10.07
N TYR A 509 -23.54 13.75 10.62
CA TYR A 509 -23.81 13.91 12.05
C TYR A 509 -25.20 13.41 12.47
N ARG A 510 -26.13 13.23 11.53
CA ARG A 510 -27.37 12.49 11.80
C ARG A 510 -27.07 11.01 12.04
N LYS A 511 -26.22 10.40 11.22
CA LYS A 511 -25.77 9.01 11.44
C LYS A 511 -24.97 8.87 12.72
N ILE A 512 -23.97 9.72 12.95
CA ILE A 512 -23.12 9.68 14.16
C ILE A 512 -23.97 9.77 15.43
N ARG A 513 -25.01 10.62 15.48
CA ARG A 513 -25.89 10.72 16.66
C ARG A 513 -26.65 9.43 16.98
N GLY A 514 -26.96 8.61 15.98
CA GLY A 514 -27.60 7.30 16.16
C GLY A 514 -26.61 6.13 16.29
N HIS A 515 -25.31 6.40 16.14
CA HIS A 515 -24.26 5.38 16.13
C HIS A 515 -23.76 5.10 17.54
N LYS A 516 -23.66 3.83 17.93
CA LYS A 516 -23.09 3.44 19.24
C LYS A 516 -21.60 3.80 19.28
N THR A 517 -21.04 3.92 20.48
CA THR A 517 -19.58 4.02 20.63
C THR A 517 -18.95 2.67 20.29
N THR A 518 -17.63 2.66 20.09
CA THR A 518 -16.87 1.44 19.76
C THR A 518 -16.89 0.41 20.92
N LEU A 519 -17.24 0.86 22.14
CA LEU A 519 -17.32 0.02 23.35
C LEU A 519 -18.59 -0.84 23.45
#